data_AF-A0A485M291-F1
#
_entry.id   AF-A0A485M291-F1
#
_cell.length_a   1.000
_cell.length_b   1.000
_cell.length_c   1.000
_cell.angle_alpha   90.00
_cell.angle_beta   90.00
_cell.angle_gamma   90.00
#
_symmetry.space_group_name_H-M   'P 1'
#
loop_
_entity.id
_entity.type
_entity.pdbx_description
1 polymer ?
#
loop_
_entity_poly.entity_id
_entity_poly.type
_entity_poly.pdbx_seq_one_letter_code
_entity_poly.pdbx_strand_id
1 'polypeptide(L)'
;MDEREKRTGFECSRCGMCCLADMIAYVTPEDLNRWKRENRQDILHIIENEQAVWLGDHFISSRTGRPIYGCPFLEMKDGLFACSIYETRPRVCRDYQPGSSELCSLWIRTHTITGVKG
;
A
#
# COMPACT_ATOMS: atom_id res chain seq x y z
N MET A 1 -30.53 10.31 7.45
CA MET A 1 -29.58 9.91 8.51
C MET A 1 -28.60 8.96 7.84
N ASP A 2 -27.31 9.30 7.88
CA ASP A 2 -26.22 8.84 7.00
C ASP A 2 -25.96 7.32 7.11
N GLU A 3 -26.15 6.57 6.01
CA GLU A 3 -25.89 5.12 5.92
C GLU A 3 -24.38 4.77 5.83
N ARG A 4 -23.49 5.74 6.06
CA ARG A 4 -22.04 5.53 6.17
C ARG A 4 -21.62 5.24 7.60
N GLU A 5 -22.28 4.28 8.23
CA GLU A 5 -21.71 3.67 9.43
C GLU A 5 -20.42 2.97 9.01
N LYS A 6 -19.29 3.63 9.28
CA LYS A 6 -17.93 3.13 9.07
C LYS A 6 -17.92 1.68 9.57
N ARG A 7 -17.77 0.73 8.64
CA ARG A 7 -17.55 -0.69 8.95
C ARG A 7 -16.18 -0.82 9.61
N THR A 8 -16.11 -0.49 10.88
CA THR A 8 -14.96 -0.73 11.75
C THR A 8 -15.01 -2.20 12.16
N GLY A 9 -13.90 -2.93 11.98
CA GLY A 9 -13.80 -4.32 12.44
C GLY A 9 -13.04 -5.29 11.53
N PHE A 10 -12.62 -4.87 10.32
CA PHE A 10 -11.76 -5.70 9.50
C PHE A 10 -10.30 -5.59 9.93
N GLU A 11 -9.67 -6.74 10.20
CA GLU A 11 -8.23 -6.85 10.39
C GLU A 11 -7.53 -7.13 9.05
N CYS A 12 -6.28 -6.68 8.93
CA CYS A 12 -5.50 -6.92 7.71
C CYS A 12 -5.28 -8.42 7.51
N SER A 13 -5.82 -8.99 6.43
CA SER A 13 -5.67 -10.40 6.05
C SER A 13 -4.28 -10.75 5.49
N ARG A 14 -3.33 -9.81 5.49
CA ARG A 14 -1.98 -9.99 4.95
C ARG A 14 -1.99 -10.48 3.48
N CYS A 15 -2.94 -10.00 2.68
CA CYS A 15 -3.11 -10.38 1.27
C CYS A 15 -2.11 -9.75 0.29
N GLY A 16 -1.35 -8.73 0.72
CA GLY A 16 -0.32 -8.08 -0.11
C GLY A 16 -0.82 -7.11 -1.18
N MET A 17 -2.12 -7.03 -1.47
CA MET A 17 -2.65 -6.22 -2.59
C MET A 17 -2.25 -4.73 -2.52
N CYS A 18 -2.36 -4.09 -1.36
CA CYS A 18 -1.96 -2.69 -1.21
C CYS A 18 -0.44 -2.48 -1.34
N CYS A 19 0.36 -3.50 -1.01
CA CYS A 19 1.80 -3.48 -1.23
C CYS A 19 2.15 -3.69 -2.70
N LEU A 20 1.47 -4.62 -3.40
CA LEU A 20 1.64 -4.84 -4.84
C LEU A 20 1.20 -3.62 -5.67
N ALA A 21 0.23 -2.86 -5.18
CA ALA A 21 -0.17 -1.58 -5.75
C ALA A 21 0.80 -0.42 -5.44
N ASP A 22 1.94 -0.71 -4.81
CA ASP A 22 3.01 0.23 -4.48
C ASP A 22 2.55 1.49 -3.72
N MET A 23 1.65 1.33 -2.74
CA MET A 23 1.16 2.47 -1.94
C MET A 23 2.26 3.27 -1.25
N ILE A 24 3.43 2.67 -1.02
CA ILE A 24 4.59 3.35 -0.42
C ILE A 24 5.14 4.48 -1.29
N ALA A 25 4.83 4.51 -2.59
CA ALA A 25 5.18 5.63 -3.47
C ALA A 25 4.63 6.98 -2.96
N TYR A 26 3.61 6.98 -2.09
CA TYR A 26 3.04 8.16 -1.43
C TYR A 26 3.71 8.52 -0.08
N VAL A 27 4.94 8.10 0.16
CA VAL A 27 5.77 8.54 1.30
C VAL A 27 5.81 10.06 1.40
N THR A 28 5.61 10.59 2.61
CA THR A 28 5.61 12.04 2.84
C THR A 28 6.98 12.55 3.33
N PRO A 29 7.25 13.87 3.26
CA PRO A 29 8.44 14.46 3.86
C PRO A 29 8.56 14.16 5.37
N GLU A 30 7.46 14.05 6.10
CA GLU A 30 7.44 13.69 7.51
C GLU A 30 7.91 12.26 7.75
N ASP A 31 7.52 11.32 6.87
CA ASP A 31 8.02 9.93 6.91
C ASP A 31 9.53 9.89 6.66
N LEU A 32 10.02 10.61 5.64
CA LEU A 32 11.45 10.72 5.34
C LEU A 32 12.23 11.32 6.52
N ASN A 33 11.72 12.40 7.10
CA ASN A 33 12.33 13.06 8.25
C ASN A 33 12.32 12.16 9.49
N ARG A 34 11.28 11.34 9.69
CA ARG A 34 11.25 10.33 10.75
C ARG A 34 12.35 9.30 10.53
N TRP A 35 12.45 8.69 9.35
CA TRP A 35 13.48 7.68 9.06
C TRP A 35 14.91 8.22 9.19
N LYS A 36 15.15 9.50 8.85
CA LYS A 36 16.42 10.18 9.13
C LYS A 36 16.73 10.24 10.62
N ARG A 37 15.76 10.63 11.47
CA ARG A 37 15.92 10.66 12.93
C ARG A 37 16.11 9.28 13.54
N GLU A 38 15.46 8.26 12.98
CA GLU A 38 15.60 6.85 13.37
C GLU A 38 16.88 6.19 12.82
N ASN A 39 17.68 6.93 12.06
CA ASN A 39 18.88 6.43 11.36
C ASN A 39 18.62 5.19 10.48
N ARG A 40 17.44 5.13 9.84
CA ARG A 40 17.03 4.04 8.93
C ARG A 40 17.58 4.24 7.53
N GLN A 41 18.91 4.24 7.42
CA GLN A 41 19.61 4.37 6.14
C GLN A 41 19.27 3.23 5.16
N ASP A 42 18.94 2.05 5.70
CA ASP A 42 18.44 0.90 4.94
C ASP A 42 17.15 1.23 4.17
N ILE A 43 16.21 1.94 4.80
CA ILE A 43 14.96 2.37 4.16
C ILE A 43 15.22 3.54 3.20
N LEU A 44 15.95 4.57 3.68
CA LEU A 44 16.21 5.77 2.90
C LEU A 44 16.94 5.45 1.59
N HIS A 45 17.92 4.56 1.63
CA HIS A 45 18.63 4.12 0.43
C HIS A 45 17.69 3.47 -0.57
N ILE A 46 16.76 2.62 -0.15
CA ILE A 46 15.80 1.98 -1.04
C ILE A 46 14.89 3.03 -1.68
N ILE A 47 14.27 3.89 -0.88
CA ILE A 47 13.35 4.93 -1.37
C ILE A 47 14.02 5.90 -2.35
N GLU A 48 15.26 6.30 -2.08
CA GLU A 48 16.03 7.18 -2.97
C GLU A 48 16.38 6.51 -4.31
N ASN A 49 16.51 5.18 -4.34
CA ASN A 49 16.98 4.44 -5.51
C ASN A 49 15.86 3.77 -6.32
N GLU A 50 14.69 3.60 -5.73
CA GLU A 50 13.53 3.00 -6.39
C GLU A 50 12.66 3.99 -7.14
N GLN A 51 13.07 5.26 -7.27
CA GLN A 51 12.37 6.34 -7.99
C GLN A 51 11.51 5.83 -9.15
N ALA A 52 10.25 5.54 -8.83
CA ALA A 52 9.32 4.90 -9.75
C ALA A 52 8.92 5.95 -10.78
N VAL A 53 9.37 5.76 -12.02
CA VAL A 53 8.92 6.57 -13.14
C VAL A 53 7.93 5.75 -13.95
N TRP A 54 6.85 6.42 -14.34
CA TRP A 54 5.82 5.82 -15.17
C TRP A 54 6.32 5.73 -16.61
N LEU A 55 6.39 4.52 -17.18
CA LEU A 55 6.82 4.30 -18.55
C LEU A 55 5.78 3.47 -19.30
N GLY A 56 4.80 4.16 -19.91
CA GLY A 56 3.73 3.50 -20.65
C GLY A 56 2.74 2.83 -19.72
N ASP A 57 2.69 1.50 -19.68
CA ASP A 57 1.70 0.71 -18.93
C ASP A 57 2.19 0.17 -17.58
N HIS A 58 3.46 0.42 -17.21
CA HIS A 58 4.05 -0.06 -15.97
C HIS A 58 5.02 0.96 -15.33
N PHE A 59 5.27 0.79 -14.03
CA PHE A 59 6.32 1.54 -13.33
C PHE A 59 7.67 0.90 -13.59
N ILE A 60 8.69 1.72 -13.81
CA ILE A 60 10.08 1.28 -13.84
C ILE A 60 10.90 2.09 -12.83
N SER A 61 11.95 1.49 -12.29
CA SER A 61 12.97 2.24 -11.55
C SER A 61 13.71 3.15 -12.53
N SER A 62 13.69 4.47 -12.30
CA SER A 62 14.37 5.45 -13.15
C SER A 62 15.90 5.25 -13.19
N ARG A 63 16.44 4.55 -12.19
CA ARG A 63 17.86 4.25 -12.06
C ARG A 63 18.28 2.97 -12.80
N THR A 64 17.45 1.93 -12.77
CA THR A 64 17.81 0.60 -13.31
C THR A 64 17.07 0.24 -14.60
N GLY A 65 16.01 0.96 -14.95
CA GLY A 65 15.13 0.64 -16.08
C GLY A 65 14.31 -0.64 -15.89
N ARG A 66 14.35 -1.26 -14.69
CA ARG A 66 13.62 -2.50 -14.42
C ARG A 66 12.19 -2.19 -13.95
N PRO A 67 11.21 -3.04 -14.31
CA PRO A 67 9.85 -2.87 -13.82
C PRO A 67 9.78 -2.99 -12.29
N ILE A 68 8.99 -2.10 -11.69
CA ILE A 68 8.63 -2.15 -10.27
C ILE A 68 7.30 -2.89 -10.19
N TYR A 69 7.31 -4.05 -9.55
CA TYR A 69 6.15 -4.94 -9.44
C TYR A 69 5.36 -4.75 -8.13
N GLY A 70 5.79 -3.82 -7.27
CA GLY A 70 5.19 -3.53 -5.98
C GLY A 70 6.19 -2.96 -4.99
N CYS A 71 5.73 -2.79 -3.75
CA CYS A 71 6.49 -2.23 -2.65
C CYS A 71 7.77 -3.05 -2.37
N PRO A 72 8.95 -2.42 -2.24
CA PRO A 72 10.22 -3.07 -1.93
C PRO A 72 10.25 -3.83 -0.61
N PHE A 73 9.45 -3.38 0.35
CA PHE A 73 9.44 -3.94 1.70
C PHE A 73 8.44 -5.09 1.83
N LEU A 74 7.83 -5.53 0.72
CA LEU A 74 6.95 -6.69 0.69
C LEU A 74 7.77 -7.98 0.72
N GLU A 75 7.50 -8.83 1.69
CA GLU A 75 8.11 -10.15 1.84
C GLU A 75 7.02 -11.22 2.05
N MET A 76 7.40 -12.49 1.92
CA MET A 76 6.54 -13.62 2.26
C MET A 76 7.09 -14.32 3.52
N LYS A 77 6.23 -14.51 4.51
CA LYS A 77 6.53 -15.19 5.79
C LYS A 77 5.40 -16.15 6.13
N ASP A 78 5.73 -17.42 6.29
CA ASP A 78 4.81 -18.51 6.66
C ASP A 78 3.57 -18.60 5.74
N GLY A 79 3.78 -18.44 4.44
CA GLY A 79 2.71 -18.48 3.44
C GLY A 79 1.81 -17.24 3.38
N LEU A 80 2.14 -16.18 4.14
CA LEU A 80 1.41 -14.90 4.14
C LEU A 80 2.35 -13.75 3.78
N PHE A 81 1.83 -12.66 3.22
CA PHE A 81 2.64 -11.47 2.98
C PHE A 81 2.96 -10.74 4.29
N ALA A 82 4.15 -10.15 4.39
CA ALA A 82 4.53 -9.29 5.50
C ALA A 82 5.23 -8.03 4.98
N CYS A 83 5.30 -7.01 5.84
CA CYS A 83 6.07 -5.81 5.57
C CYS A 83 7.33 -5.83 6.44
N SER A 84 8.50 -5.80 5.82
CA SER A 84 9.78 -5.85 6.55
C SER A 84 10.03 -4.60 7.42
N ILE A 85 9.30 -3.51 7.16
CA ILE A 85 9.37 -2.25 7.91
C ILE A 85 8.08 -1.94 8.68
N TYR A 86 7.25 -2.95 8.97
CA TYR A 86 5.88 -2.78 9.49
C TYR A 86 5.76 -1.72 10.59
N GLU A 87 6.64 -1.72 11.59
CA GLU A 87 6.60 -0.78 12.73
C GLU A 87 6.81 0.70 12.32
N THR A 88 7.74 0.95 11.39
CA THR A 88 8.06 2.31 10.91
C THR A 88 7.48 2.61 9.52
N ARG A 89 6.48 1.82 9.08
CA ARG A 89 5.82 2.00 7.79
C ARG A 89 5.30 3.43 7.63
N PRO A 90 5.30 3.98 6.40
CA PRO A 90 4.89 5.36 6.17
C PRO A 90 3.42 5.57 6.53
N ARG A 91 3.05 6.83 6.71
CA ARG A 91 1.70 7.20 7.16
C ARG A 91 0.61 6.64 6.25
N VAL A 92 0.80 6.71 4.93
CA VAL A 92 -0.17 6.18 3.95
C VAL A 92 -0.47 4.69 4.16
N CYS A 93 0.52 3.89 4.58
CA CYS A 93 0.35 2.47 4.89
C CYS A 93 -0.16 2.23 6.31
N ARG A 94 0.21 3.08 7.27
CA ARG A 94 -0.23 2.98 8.68
C ARG A 94 -1.70 3.31 8.85
N ASP A 95 -2.16 4.35 8.17
CA ASP A 95 -3.51 4.89 8.29
C ASP A 95 -4.51 4.13 7.39
N TYR A 96 -4.01 3.23 6.52
CA TYR A 96 -4.84 2.44 5.62
C TYR A 96 -5.71 1.44 6.39
N GLN A 97 -7.03 1.67 6.34
CA GLN A 97 -8.01 0.81 6.99
C GLN A 97 -8.38 -0.37 6.09
N PRO A 98 -8.33 -1.63 6.57
CA PRO A 98 -8.77 -2.78 5.78
C PRO A 98 -10.22 -2.62 5.29
N GLY A 99 -10.47 -2.92 4.01
CA GLY A 99 -11.77 -2.77 3.37
C GLY A 99 -12.15 -1.34 2.97
N SER A 100 -11.26 -0.35 3.15
CA SER A 100 -11.57 1.06 2.87
C SER A 100 -11.54 1.46 1.38
N SER A 101 -10.96 0.64 0.51
CA SER A 101 -10.89 0.91 -0.93
C SER A 101 -10.86 -0.38 -1.75
N GLU A 102 -11.15 -0.29 -3.05
CA GLU A 102 -11.16 -1.44 -3.98
C GLU A 102 -9.81 -2.18 -4.08
N LEU A 103 -8.73 -1.57 -3.59
CA LEU A 103 -7.41 -2.21 -3.49
C LEU A 103 -7.37 -3.31 -2.42
N CYS A 104 -8.28 -3.30 -1.44
CA CYS A 104 -8.30 -4.29 -0.37
C CYS A 104 -9.14 -5.50 -0.77
N SER A 105 -8.63 -6.71 -0.53
CA SER A 105 -9.40 -7.95 -0.70
C SER A 105 -10.67 -8.03 0.16
N LEU A 106 -10.74 -7.26 1.26
CA LEU A 106 -11.90 -7.19 2.14
C LEU A 106 -12.92 -6.13 1.70
N TRP A 107 -12.68 -5.45 0.58
CA TRP A 107 -13.61 -4.46 0.06
C TRP A 107 -14.85 -5.13 -0.54
N ILE A 108 -16.01 -4.77 0.00
CA ILE A 108 -17.30 -5.27 -0.47
C ILE A 108 -17.90 -4.22 -1.40
N ARG A 109 -17.92 -4.54 -2.69
CA ARG A 109 -18.57 -3.76 -3.74
C ARG A 109 -20.08 -3.78 -3.50
N THR A 110 -20.64 -2.76 -2.85
CA THR A 110 -22.10 -2.60 -2.74
C THR A 110 -22.65 -2.35 -4.14
N HIS A 111 -23.02 -3.42 -4.83
CA HIS A 111 -23.85 -3.29 -6.01
C HIS A 111 -25.23 -2.89 -5.51
N THR A 112 -25.61 -1.63 -5.75
CA THR A 112 -27.01 -1.26 -5.83
C THR A 112 -27.64 -2.16 -6.90
N ILE A 113 -28.39 -3.17 -6.46
CA ILE A 113 -29.32 -3.89 -7.33
C ILE A 113 -30.35 -2.84 -7.76
N THR A 114 -30.14 -2.22 -8.92
CA THR A 114 -31.22 -1.56 -9.63
C THR A 114 -32.22 -2.66 -10.01
N GLY A 115 -33.35 -2.66 -9.32
CA GLY A 115 -34.40 -3.63 -9.53
C GLY A 115 -34.82 -3.69 -11.00
N VAL A 116 -34.55 -4.82 -11.65
CA VAL A 116 -35.31 -5.27 -12.80
C VAL A 116 -36.71 -5.60 -12.27
N LYS A 117 -37.66 -4.69 -12.45
CA LYS A 117 -39.08 -5.04 -12.36
C LYS A 117 -39.42 -5.80 -13.65
N GLY A 118 -39.68 -7.10 -13.51
CA GLY A 118 -40.46 -7.86 -14.49
C GLY A 118 -41.94 -7.49 -14.44
#